data_AF-A0A1G7DIL7-F1
#
_entry.id   AF-A0A1G7DIL7-F1
#
_cell.length_a   1.000
_cell.length_b   1.000
_cell.length_c   1.000
_cell.angle_alpha   90.00
_cell.angle_beta   90.00
_cell.angle_gamma   90.00
#
_symmetry.space_group_name_H-M   'P 1'
#
loop_
_entity.id
_entity.type
_entity.pdbx_description
1 polymer ?
#
loop_
_entity_poly.entity_id
_entity_poly.type
_entity_poly.pdbx_seq_one_letter_code
_entity_poly.pdbx_strand_id
1 'polypeptide(L)' 'MRRRTTPIRTIVVRPAKPRNPVMLAVVQRLATFAGRRHAADLHARERLQRMDLDQRVRELGEW' A
#
# COMPACT_ATOMS: atom_id res chain seq x y z
N MET A 1 10.13 36.86 -37.93
CA MET A 1 9.97 35.68 -37.04
C MET A 1 9.28 34.56 -37.81
N ARG A 2 9.95 33.42 -38.05
CA ARG A 2 9.42 32.30 -38.86
C ARG A 2 8.82 31.25 -37.92
N ARG A 3 7.49 31.14 -37.87
CA ARG A 3 6.75 30.19 -37.03
C ARG A 3 7.00 28.77 -37.57
N ARG A 4 7.77 27.95 -36.84
CA ARG A 4 7.96 26.53 -37.18
C ARG A 4 6.74 25.75 -36.71
N THR A 5 5.87 25.38 -37.64
CA THR A 5 4.71 24.50 -37.43
C THR A 5 5.11 23.03 -37.50
N THR A 6 6.19 22.63 -36.82
CA THR A 6 6.45 21.20 -36.61
C THR A 6 5.44 20.69 -35.59
N PRO A 7 4.51 19.78 -35.96
CA PRO A 7 3.66 19.16 -34.96
C PRO A 7 4.55 18.37 -34.01
N ILE A 8 4.38 18.59 -32.71
CA ILE A 8 5.05 17.80 -31.67
C ILE A 8 4.59 16.35 -31.88
N ARG A 9 5.47 15.51 -32.44
CA ARG A 9 5.20 14.07 -32.57
C ARG A 9 5.14 13.51 -31.16
N THR A 10 3.93 13.29 -30.67
CA THR A 10 3.71 12.65 -29.38
C THR A 10 4.02 11.17 -29.56
N ILE A 11 5.17 10.73 -29.02
CA ILE A 11 5.51 9.30 -29.02
C ILE A 11 4.64 8.66 -27.95
N VAL A 12 3.61 7.92 -28.39
CA VAL A 12 2.78 7.12 -27.48
C VAL A 12 3.61 5.91 -27.06
N VAL A 13 4.21 5.98 -25.87
CA VAL A 13 4.90 4.85 -25.25
C VAL A 13 3.83 3.86 -24.81
N ARG A 14 3.81 2.66 -25.41
CA ARG A 14 2.92 1.60 -24.92
C ARG A 14 3.37 1.21 -23.51
N PRO A 15 2.45 1.15 -22.52
CA PRO A 15 2.80 0.63 -21.21
C PRO A 15 3.35 -0.78 -21.36
N ALA A 16 4.44 -1.07 -20.65
CA ALA A 16 5.07 -2.38 -20.71
C ALA A 16 4.03 -3.46 -20.42
N LYS A 17 3.92 -4.46 -21.32
CA LYS A 17 3.00 -5.58 -21.10
C LYS A 17 3.41 -6.25 -19.78
N PRO A 18 2.50 -6.40 -18.80
CA PRO A 18 2.82 -7.09 -17.57
C PRO A 18 3.28 -8.50 -17.94
N ARG A 19 4.55 -8.80 -17.61
CA ARG A 19 5.26 -9.98 -18.12
C ARG A 19 4.62 -11.31 -17.73
N ASN A 20 3.73 -11.32 -16.72
CA ASN A 20 2.94 -12.50 -16.39
C ASN A 20 1.70 -12.11 -15.53
N PRO A 21 0.46 -12.38 -15.97
CA PRO A 21 -0.74 -12.09 -15.17
C PRO A 21 -0.78 -12.88 -13.85
N VAL A 22 -0.17 -14.06 -13.81
CA VAL A 22 -0.06 -14.88 -12.58
C VAL A 22 0.82 -14.19 -11.55
N MET A 23 1.96 -13.64 -11.97
CA MET A 23 2.86 -12.92 -11.07
C MET A 23 2.18 -11.67 -10.49
N LEU A 24 1.39 -10.97 -11.30
CA LEU A 24 0.64 -9.79 -10.84
C LEU A 24 -0.41 -10.17 -9.78
N ALA A 25 -1.12 -11.29 -9.98
CA ALA A 25 -2.06 -11.81 -8.99
C ALA A 25 -1.36 -12.24 -7.68
N VAL A 26 -0.17 -12.84 -7.77
CA VAL A 26 0.63 -13.23 -6.59
C VAL A 26 1.10 -11.99 -5.81
N VAL A 27 1.62 -10.96 -6.49
CA VAL A 27 2.03 -9.71 -5.84
C VAL A 27 0.84 -9.01 -5.18
N GLN A 28 -0.31 -8.93 -5.87
CA GLN A 28 -1.53 -8.36 -5.28
C GLN A 28 -2.01 -9.15 -4.06
N ARG A 29 -1.98 -10.49 -4.13
CA ARG A 29 -2.33 -11.37 -2.99
C ARG A 29 -1.39 -11.11 -1.82
N LEU A 30 -0.08 -11.10 -2.04
CA LEU A 30 0.91 -10.85 -0.98
C LEU A 30 0.78 -9.44 -0.38
N ALA A 31 0.61 -8.42 -1.22
CA ALA A 31 0.39 -7.05 -0.77
C ALA A 31 -0.90 -6.92 0.06
N THR A 32 -1.98 -7.61 -0.33
CA THR A 32 -3.25 -7.63 0.41
C THR A 32 -3.09 -8.31 1.77
N PHE A 33 -2.36 -9.44 1.83
CA PHE A 33 -2.09 -10.13 3.09
C PHE A 33 -1.18 -9.33 4.02
N ALA A 34 -0.13 -8.71 3.48
CA ALA A 34 0.75 -7.83 4.24
C ALA A 34 0.01 -6.58 4.77
N GLY A 35 -0.80 -5.95 3.91
CA GLY A 35 -1.62 -4.79 4.28
C GLY A 35 -2.66 -5.12 5.34
N ARG A 36 -3.31 -6.30 5.28
CA ARG A 36 -4.26 -6.75 6.32
C ARG A 36 -3.60 -7.00 7.67
N ARG A 37 -2.39 -7.58 7.69
CA ARG A 37 -1.62 -7.74 8.94
C ARG A 37 -1.24 -6.40 9.53
N HIS A 38 -0.76 -5.47 8.71
CA HIS A 38 -0.41 -4.14 9.17
C HIS A 38 -1.62 -3.36 9.69
N ALA A 39 -2.78 -3.45 9.02
CA ALA A 39 -4.01 -2.83 9.49
C ALA A 39 -4.52 -3.45 10.81
N ALA A 40 -4.42 -4.77 10.97
CA ALA A 40 -4.79 -5.44 12.21
C ALA A 40 -3.88 -5.02 13.38
N ASP A 41 -2.57 -4.93 13.16
CA ASP A 41 -1.60 -4.46 14.16
C ASP A 41 -1.84 -2.99 14.55
N LEU A 42 -2.15 -2.14 13.57
CA LEU A 42 -2.49 -0.73 13.82
C LEU A 42 -3.79 -0.61 14.62
N HIS A 43 -4.83 -1.38 14.28
CA HIS A 43 -6.08 -1.40 15.05
C HIS A 43 -5.89 -1.95 16.47
N ALA A 44 -5.05 -2.98 16.66
CA ALA A 44 -4.73 -3.50 17.98
C ALA A 44 -4.01 -2.45 18.84
N ARG A 45 -3.04 -1.73 18.25
CA ARG A 45 -2.33 -0.63 18.92
C ARG A 45 -3.24 0.55 19.25
N GLU A 46 -4.13 0.91 18.34
CA GLU A 46 -5.10 1.99 18.55
C GLU A 46 -6.11 1.62 19.65
N ARG A 47 -6.58 0.36 19.68
CA ARG A 47 -7.44 -0.15 20.76
C ARG A 47 -6.75 -0.08 22.11
N LEU A 48 -5.48 -0.48 22.18
CA LEU A 48 -4.67 -0.37 23.41
C LEU A 48 -4.46 1.08 23.85
N GLN A 49 -4.28 2.02 22.92
CA GLN A 49 -4.10 3.45 23.26
C GLN A 49 -5.37 4.12 23.78
N ARG A 50 -6.55 3.63 23.39
CA ARG A 50 -7.85 4.14 23.89
C ARG A 50 -8.26 3.54 25.25
N MET A 51 -7.60 2.46 25.68
CA MET A 51 -7.84 1.85 26.99
C MET A 51 -7.16 2.66 28.09
N ASP A 52 -7.81 2.73 29.24
CA ASP A 52 -7.24 3.34 30.43
C ASP A 52 -5.97 2.60 30.89
N LEU A 53 -5.08 3.29 31.59
CA LEU A 53 -3.75 2.78 31.95
C LEU A 53 -3.86 1.46 32.73
N ASP A 54 -4.78 1.39 33.69
CA ASP A 54 -5.02 0.21 34.51
C ASP A 54 -5.49 -0.99 33.68
N GLN A 55 -6.28 -0.73 32.64
CA GLN A 55 -6.78 -1.76 31.75
C GLN A 55 -5.71 -2.28 30.78
N ARG A 56 -4.80 -1.40 30.33
CA ARG A 56 -3.63 -1.79 29.53
C ARG A 56 -2.65 -2.66 30.32
N VAL A 57 -2.37 -2.29 31.57
CA VAL A 57 -1.49 -3.07 32.46
C VAL A 57 -2.06 -4.48 32.70
N ARG A 58 -3.39 -4.59 32.84
CA ARG A 58 -4.06 -5.88 33.02
C ARG A 58 -4.06 -6.76 31.77
N GLU A 59 -4.17 -6.19 30.56
CA GLU A 59 -4.12 -6.95 29.31
C GLU A 59 -2.69 -7.31 28.88
N LEU A 60 -1.71 -6.43 29.11
CA LEU A 60 -0.32 -6.70 28.74
C LEU A 60 0.39 -7.57 29.77
N GLY A 61 0.04 -7.48 31.06
CA GLY A 61 0.64 -8.30 32.11
C GLY A 61 2.15 -8.11 32.31
N GLU A 62 2.75 -7.16 31.60
CA GLU A 62 4.17 -6.80 31.69
C GLU A 62 4.36 -5.97 32.97
N TRP A 63 4.90 -6.62 34.00
CA TRP A 63 5.50 -5.98 35.17
C TRP A 63 7.02 -6.15 35.10
#